data_AF-A0A914XRC8-F1
#
_entry.id   AF-A0A914XRC8-F1
#
_cell.length_a   1.000
_cell.length_b   1.000
_cell.length_c   1.000
_cell.angle_alpha   90.00
_cell.angle_beta   90.00
_cell.angle_gamma   90.00
#
_symmetry.space_group_name_H-M   'P 1'
#
loop_
_entity.id
_entity.type
_entity.pdbx_description
1 polymer ?
#
loop_
_entity_poly.entity_id
_entity_poly.type
_entity_poly.pdbx_seq_one_letter_code
_entity_poly.pdbx_strand_id
1 'polypeptide(L)'
;MDVIGLVAIIFFYVLILMVGLWAGRKTKHSSDCQEGEKTDEVMLAGRNIGVVVGIFTMTATWVGGAYINGTAEALYNGGLLGCQAPFGYSISLVMGGLLFAEKMRAQGYVTMLDPFQNKYGERVGGLLFLPALLGEVFWSAAILAALGATLSVILGIAITPSVVISALIAIFYTFTGGLYAVAYTDVVQLFCIFIGLWVCVPAALLSEASGDISRNAEDWVGSIGGFRETVLWWDYMLLLIFGGIPWQVYFQRVLSSRTASGAKMLSFVAALGCLIMAIPPVLIGAIARNTS
;
A
#
# COMPACT_ATOMS: atom_id res chain seq x y z
N MET A 1 18.66 23.31 -2.69
CA MET A 1 18.00 22.78 -1.48
C MET A 1 16.81 23.67 -1.19
N ASP A 2 15.60 23.18 -1.43
CA ASP A 2 14.39 23.92 -1.11
C ASP A 2 14.14 23.83 0.40
N VAL A 3 14.49 24.91 1.11
CA VAL A 3 14.35 25.00 2.58
C VAL A 3 12.91 24.69 3.02
N ILE A 4 11.93 25.07 2.20
CA ILE A 4 10.50 24.79 2.42
C ILE A 4 10.21 23.29 2.34
N GLY A 5 10.76 22.59 1.35
CA GLY A 5 10.59 21.13 1.21
C GLY A 5 11.24 20.36 2.35
N LEU A 6 12.43 20.80 2.80
CA LEU A 6 13.11 20.25 3.97
C LEU A 6 12.24 20.37 5.24
N VAL A 7 11.72 21.57 5.50
CA VAL A 7 10.88 21.85 6.67
C VAL A 7 9.60 21.01 6.62
N ALA A 8 8.97 20.87 5.45
CA ALA A 8 7.77 20.05 5.28
C ALA A 8 8.02 18.56 5.56
N ILE A 9 9.14 18.01 5.09
CA ILE A 9 9.52 16.61 5.35
C ILE A 9 9.84 16.38 6.81
N ILE A 10 10.64 17.25 7.43
CA ILE A 10 10.98 17.12 8.85
C ILE A 10 9.70 17.17 9.67
N PHE A 11 8.80 18.11 9.37
CA PHE A 11 7.49 18.19 10.01
C PHE A 11 6.68 16.91 9.82
N PHE A 12 6.64 16.34 8.61
CA PHE A 12 5.93 15.09 8.32
C PHE A 12 6.49 13.89 9.08
N TYR A 13 7.82 13.71 9.11
CA TYR A 13 8.46 12.64 9.88
C TYR A 13 8.23 12.80 11.38
N VAL A 14 8.33 14.02 11.90
CA VAL A 14 8.05 14.32 13.31
C VAL A 14 6.59 14.05 13.64
N LEU A 15 5.65 14.38 12.75
CA LEU A 15 4.22 14.09 12.91
C LEU A 15 3.97 12.58 12.94
N ILE A 16 4.52 11.80 12.00
CA ILE A 16 4.40 10.34 11.99
C ILE A 16 4.98 9.74 13.27
N LEU A 17 6.15 10.20 13.69
CA LEU A 17 6.82 9.71 14.89
C LEU A 17 6.00 10.03 16.15
N MET A 18 5.43 11.24 16.24
CA MET A 18 4.54 11.63 17.34
C MET A 18 3.26 10.78 17.37
N VAL A 19 2.62 10.56 16.21
CA VAL A 19 1.41 9.71 16.11
C VAL A 19 1.73 8.26 16.46
N GLY A 20 2.84 7.73 15.96
CA GLY A 20 3.30 6.36 16.24
C GLY A 20 3.62 6.15 17.72
N LEU A 21 4.34 7.08 18.36
CA LEU A 21 4.63 7.04 19.79
C LEU A 21 3.38 7.23 20.65
N TRP A 22 2.45 8.11 20.24
CA TRP A 22 1.18 8.32 20.94
C TRP A 22 0.29 7.07 20.88
N ALA A 23 0.16 6.47 19.70
CA ALA A 23 -0.57 5.23 19.50
C ALA A 23 0.06 4.08 20.31
N GLY A 24 1.39 3.94 20.27
CA GLY A 24 2.12 2.95 21.05
C GLY A 24 1.97 3.12 22.57
N ARG A 25 1.94 4.36 23.07
CA ARG A 25 1.68 4.65 24.49
C ARG A 25 0.25 4.34 24.91
N LYS A 26 -0.73 4.53 24.01
CA LYS A 26 -2.14 4.19 24.27
C LYS A 26 -2.34 2.68 24.42
N THR A 27 -1.63 1.88 23.63
CA THR A 27 -1.60 0.41 23.77
C THR A 27 -0.99 0.00 25.11
N LYS A 28 0.12 0.63 25.51
CA LYS A 28 0.83 0.34 26.77
C LYS A 28 0.05 0.69 28.04
N HIS A 29 -0.97 1.55 27.93
CA HIS A 29 -1.84 1.92 29.06
C HIS A 29 -3.04 0.97 29.22
N SER A 30 -3.35 0.16 28.21
CA SER A 30 -4.35 -0.93 28.30
C SER A 30 -3.76 -2.26 28.76
N SER A 31 -2.43 -2.36 28.89
CA SER A 31 -1.70 -3.59 29.19
C SER A 31 -1.65 -3.93 30.69
N ASP A 32 -2.76 -4.36 31.27
CA ASP A 32 -2.81 -5.11 32.54
C ASP A 32 -3.20 -6.59 32.31
N CYS A 33 -2.81 -7.18 31.17
CA CYS A 33 -3.21 -8.54 30.80
C CYS A 33 -2.04 -9.45 30.37
N GLN A 34 -2.25 -10.76 30.55
CA GLN A 34 -1.29 -11.87 30.52
C GLN A 34 -0.59 -12.11 29.16
N GLU A 35 0.53 -12.84 29.19
CA GLU A 35 1.46 -13.10 28.06
C GLU A 35 0.83 -13.70 26.79
N GLY A 36 -0.26 -14.48 26.90
CA GLY A 36 -0.98 -15.03 25.73
C GLY A 36 -1.85 -14.00 24.98
N GLU A 37 -2.37 -12.98 25.67
CA GLU A 37 -3.13 -11.89 25.04
C GLU A 37 -2.20 -10.85 24.40
N LYS A 38 -0.93 -10.76 24.82
CA LYS A 38 0.06 -9.84 24.24
C LYS A 38 0.38 -10.17 22.79
N THR A 39 0.44 -11.44 22.40
CA THR A 39 0.65 -11.81 20.98
C THR A 39 -0.56 -11.44 20.13
N ASP A 40 -1.78 -11.64 20.63
CA ASP A 40 -3.00 -11.22 19.93
C ASP A 40 -3.17 -9.70 19.90
N GLU A 41 -2.73 -8.97 20.92
CA GLU A 41 -2.72 -7.50 20.92
C GLU A 41 -1.65 -6.94 19.97
N VAL A 42 -0.47 -7.55 19.92
CA VAL A 42 0.64 -7.10 19.07
C VAL A 42 0.43 -7.52 17.61
N MET A 43 -0.11 -8.72 17.35
CA MET A 43 -0.29 -9.28 16.00
C MET A 43 -1.69 -9.01 15.41
N LEU A 44 -2.73 -8.86 16.24
CA LEU A 44 -4.11 -8.67 15.78
C LEU A 44 -4.76 -7.39 16.33
N ALA A 45 -4.02 -6.55 17.07
CA ALA A 45 -4.55 -5.34 17.68
C ALA A 45 -5.83 -5.61 18.49
N GLY A 46 -5.87 -6.75 19.19
CA GLY A 46 -7.01 -7.15 20.03
C GLY A 46 -8.33 -7.30 19.27
N ARG A 47 -8.28 -7.46 17.94
CA ARG A 47 -9.45 -7.51 17.06
C ARG A 47 -10.40 -6.32 17.27
N ASN A 48 -9.90 -5.15 17.69
CA ASN A 48 -10.71 -3.97 17.97
C ASN A 48 -10.27 -2.74 17.16
N ILE A 49 -9.47 -2.95 16.11
CA ILE A 49 -9.29 -1.93 15.09
C ILE A 49 -10.68 -1.67 14.52
N GLY A 50 -11.23 -0.49 14.82
CA GLY A 50 -12.52 -0.08 14.28
C GLY A 50 -12.52 -0.28 12.77
N VAL A 51 -13.62 -0.80 12.22
CA VAL A 51 -13.73 -1.20 10.81
C VAL A 51 -13.23 -0.11 9.85
N VAL A 52 -13.44 1.15 10.22
CA VAL A 52 -12.94 2.34 9.50
C VAL A 52 -11.40 2.39 9.42
N VAL A 53 -10.70 2.22 10.54
CA VAL A 53 -9.22 2.19 10.57
C VAL A 53 -8.72 0.98 9.79
N GLY A 54 -9.40 -0.16 9.89
CA GLY A 54 -9.10 -1.33 9.07
C GLY A 54 -9.18 -1.01 7.57
N ILE A 55 -10.24 -0.31 7.13
CA ILE A 55 -10.44 0.04 5.71
C ILE A 55 -9.29 0.94 5.24
N PHE A 56 -9.04 2.03 5.98
CA PHE A 56 -8.01 3.00 5.60
C PHE A 56 -6.62 2.38 5.59
N THR A 57 -6.28 1.60 6.62
CA THR A 57 -5.01 0.87 6.64
C THR A 57 -4.93 -0.07 5.43
N MET A 58 -5.97 -0.88 5.19
CA MET A 58 -6.06 -1.80 4.06
C MET A 58 -5.75 -1.10 2.73
N THR A 59 -6.42 0.02 2.44
CA THR A 59 -6.13 0.85 1.26
C THR A 59 -4.69 1.37 1.28
N ALA A 60 -4.20 1.87 2.41
CA ALA A 60 -2.86 2.46 2.53
C ALA A 60 -1.71 1.50 2.20
N THR A 61 -1.86 0.19 2.44
CA THR A 61 -0.80 -0.77 2.07
C THR A 61 -0.65 -0.96 0.58
N TRP A 62 -1.75 -0.86 -0.17
CA TRP A 62 -1.70 -0.97 -1.61
C TRP A 62 -1.36 0.37 -2.24
N VAL A 63 -1.88 1.46 -1.68
CA VAL A 63 -1.63 2.84 -2.12
C VAL A 63 -0.34 3.37 -1.49
N GLY A 64 0.80 2.88 -1.97
CA GLY A 64 2.13 3.35 -1.60
C GLY A 64 2.76 4.30 -2.61
N GLY A 65 3.93 4.84 -2.29
CA GLY A 65 4.70 5.70 -3.21
C GLY A 65 5.06 5.01 -4.53
N ALA A 66 5.40 3.72 -4.48
CA ALA A 66 5.65 2.92 -5.68
C ALA A 66 4.39 2.73 -6.54
N TYR A 67 3.22 2.57 -5.92
CA TYR A 67 1.93 2.48 -6.62
C TYR A 67 1.59 3.78 -7.34
N ILE A 68 1.77 4.92 -6.67
CA ILE A 68 1.49 6.26 -7.21
C ILE A 68 2.47 6.59 -8.34
N ASN A 69 3.78 6.51 -8.08
CA ASN A 69 4.80 6.84 -9.06
C ASN A 69 4.77 5.87 -10.23
N GLY A 70 4.62 4.56 -9.96
CA GLY A 70 4.51 3.54 -10.99
C GLY A 70 3.27 3.70 -11.87
N THR A 71 2.14 4.12 -11.32
CA THR A 71 0.93 4.42 -12.12
C THR A 71 1.16 5.64 -13.00
N ALA A 72 1.73 6.72 -12.47
CA ALA A 72 2.04 7.92 -13.24
C ALA A 72 3.06 7.63 -14.37
N GLU A 73 4.11 6.88 -14.08
CA GLU A 73 5.14 6.46 -15.04
C GLU A 73 4.59 5.52 -16.12
N ALA A 74 3.77 4.53 -15.72
CA ALA A 74 3.14 3.61 -16.66
C ALA A 74 2.21 4.34 -17.62
N LEU A 75 1.50 5.36 -17.15
CA LEU A 75 0.68 6.21 -18.01
C LEU A 75 1.52 7.06 -18.96
N TYR A 76 2.59 7.67 -18.45
CA TYR A 76 3.49 8.49 -19.26
C TYR A 76 4.06 7.68 -20.43
N ASN A 77 4.57 6.47 -20.16
CA ASN A 77 5.17 5.61 -21.18
C ASN A 77 4.14 4.88 -22.06
N GLY A 78 3.11 4.25 -21.45
CA GLY A 78 2.23 3.29 -22.12
C GLY A 78 0.76 3.69 -22.24
N GLY A 79 0.36 4.88 -21.78
CA GLY A 79 -1.03 5.32 -21.76
C GLY A 79 -1.88 4.57 -20.72
N LEU A 80 -3.20 4.79 -20.73
CA LEU A 80 -4.15 4.26 -19.74
C LEU A 80 -4.15 2.73 -19.72
N LEU A 81 -3.94 2.10 -20.87
CA LEU A 81 -3.77 0.64 -20.97
C LEU A 81 -2.52 0.14 -20.23
N GLY A 82 -1.48 0.97 -20.06
CA GLY A 82 -0.32 0.66 -19.23
C GLY A 82 -0.61 0.70 -17.73
N CYS A 83 -1.67 1.40 -17.29
CA CYS A 83 -2.06 1.53 -15.88
C CYS A 83 -2.79 0.28 -15.35
N GLN A 84 -2.14 -0.87 -15.45
CA GLN A 84 -2.75 -2.14 -15.06
C GLN A 84 -2.84 -2.32 -13.54
N ALA A 85 -1.85 -1.82 -12.80
CA ALA A 85 -1.70 -2.05 -11.37
C ALA A 85 -2.94 -1.65 -10.54
N PRO A 86 -3.54 -0.45 -10.72
CA PRO A 86 -4.77 -0.08 -10.02
C PRO A 86 -5.93 -1.04 -10.23
N PHE A 87 -6.18 -1.47 -11.47
CA PHE A 87 -7.28 -2.37 -11.79
C PHE A 87 -6.98 -3.79 -11.30
N GLY A 88 -5.77 -4.29 -11.52
CA GLY A 88 -5.34 -5.62 -11.09
C GLY A 88 -5.42 -5.81 -9.58
N TYR A 89 -4.93 -4.84 -8.79
CA TYR A 89 -5.03 -4.90 -7.33
C TYR A 89 -6.46 -4.71 -6.82
N SER A 90 -7.28 -3.90 -7.49
CA SER A 90 -8.68 -3.75 -7.08
C SER A 90 -9.47 -5.04 -7.33
N ILE A 91 -9.22 -5.72 -8.44
CA ILE A 91 -9.83 -7.03 -8.74
C ILE A 91 -9.30 -8.10 -7.78
N SER A 92 -7.99 -8.11 -7.47
CA SER A 92 -7.41 -9.05 -6.51
C SER A 92 -8.03 -8.91 -5.12
N LEU A 93 -8.27 -7.67 -4.65
CA LEU A 93 -8.93 -7.37 -3.40
C LEU A 93 -10.39 -7.84 -3.39
N VAL A 94 -11.13 -7.60 -4.47
CA VAL A 94 -12.52 -8.08 -4.61
C VAL A 94 -12.58 -9.61 -4.61
N MET A 95 -11.72 -10.27 -5.39
CA MET A 95 -11.66 -11.74 -5.46
C MET A 95 -11.21 -12.34 -4.14
N GLY A 96 -10.18 -11.77 -3.51
CA GLY A 96 -9.70 -12.15 -2.19
C GLY A 96 -10.78 -12.03 -1.12
N GLY A 97 -11.57 -10.95 -1.17
CA GLY A 97 -12.69 -10.70 -0.27
C GLY A 97 -13.83 -11.71 -0.45
N LEU A 98 -14.22 -11.98 -1.70
CA LEU A 98 -15.31 -12.90 -2.03
C LEU A 98 -14.97 -14.36 -1.73
N LEU A 99 -13.78 -14.81 -2.14
CA LEU A 99 -13.43 -16.23 -2.15
C LEU A 99 -12.76 -16.70 -0.85
N PHE A 100 -11.90 -15.86 -0.29
CA PHE A 100 -10.98 -16.26 0.78
C PHE A 100 -11.27 -15.60 2.13
N ALA A 101 -11.61 -14.30 2.17
CA ALA A 101 -11.74 -13.57 3.44
C ALA A 101 -12.74 -14.19 4.42
N GLU A 102 -13.92 -14.59 3.95
CA GLU A 102 -14.94 -15.22 4.79
C GLU A 102 -14.53 -16.60 5.28
N LYS A 103 -14.04 -17.45 4.39
CA LYS A 103 -13.63 -18.82 4.72
C LYS A 103 -12.46 -18.81 5.71
N MET A 104 -11.47 -17.96 5.45
CA MET A 104 -10.30 -17.82 6.31
C MET A 104 -10.68 -17.34 7.71
N ARG A 105 -11.59 -16.36 7.79
CA ARG A 105 -12.02 -15.82 9.08
C ARG A 105 -12.94 -16.75 9.86
N ALA A 106 -13.82 -17.48 9.18
CA ALA A 106 -14.75 -18.44 9.79
C ALA A 106 -14.01 -19.63 10.41
N GLN A 107 -12.88 -20.03 9.84
CA GLN A 107 -12.02 -21.09 10.37
C GLN A 107 -11.07 -20.63 11.50
N GLY A 108 -11.04 -19.32 11.80
CA GLY A 108 -10.26 -18.78 12.91
C GLY A 108 -8.74 -18.73 12.67
N TYR A 109 -8.29 -18.78 11.42
CA TYR A 109 -6.87 -18.69 11.09
C TYR A 109 -6.26 -17.35 11.51
N VAL A 110 -4.96 -17.37 11.78
CA VAL A 110 -4.12 -16.22 12.15
C VAL A 110 -3.14 -15.87 11.03
N THR A 111 -2.71 -16.86 10.24
CA THR A 111 -1.81 -16.65 9.09
C THR A 111 -2.40 -17.17 7.79
N MET A 112 -1.91 -16.64 6.66
CA MET A 112 -2.26 -17.17 5.34
C MET A 112 -1.85 -18.64 5.16
N LEU A 113 -0.85 -19.11 5.92
CA LEU A 113 -0.26 -20.43 5.78
C LEU A 113 -1.00 -21.49 6.60
N ASP A 114 -1.85 -21.10 7.56
CA ASP A 114 -2.55 -22.02 8.44
C ASP A 114 -3.42 -23.08 7.70
N PRO A 115 -4.17 -22.75 6.63
CA PRO A 115 -4.90 -23.76 5.87
C PRO A 115 -3.97 -24.81 5.24
N PHE A 116 -2.79 -24.37 4.78
CA PHE A 116 -1.80 -25.26 4.19
C PHE A 116 -1.12 -26.11 5.26
N GLN A 117 -0.84 -25.53 6.42
CA GLN A 117 -0.29 -26.24 7.56
C GLN A 117 -1.25 -27.33 8.07
N ASN A 118 -2.55 -27.03 8.15
CA ASN A 118 -3.56 -28.00 8.58
C ASN A 118 -3.77 -29.13 7.55
N LYS A 119 -3.65 -28.84 6.25
CA LYS A 119 -3.88 -29.83 5.19
C LYS A 119 -2.66 -30.68 4.87
N TYR A 120 -1.46 -30.08 4.88
CA TYR A 120 -0.22 -30.72 4.42
C TYR A 120 0.79 -30.98 5.56
N GLY A 121 0.47 -30.57 6.79
CA GLY A 121 1.31 -30.74 7.97
C GLY A 121 2.33 -29.62 8.17
N GLU A 122 2.89 -29.56 9.38
CA GLU A 122 3.81 -28.50 9.85
C GLU A 122 5.05 -28.32 8.98
N ARG A 123 5.57 -29.41 8.40
CA ARG A 123 6.75 -29.39 7.53
C ARG A 123 6.52 -28.59 6.25
N VAL A 124 5.33 -28.72 5.65
CA VAL A 124 4.99 -28.01 4.41
C VAL A 124 4.65 -26.55 4.72
N GLY A 125 3.98 -26.29 5.84
CA GLY A 125 3.75 -24.91 6.33
C GLY A 125 5.06 -24.14 6.53
N GLY A 126 6.04 -24.75 7.20
CA GLY A 126 7.37 -24.15 7.39
C GLY A 126 8.14 -23.92 6.09
N LEU A 127 7.99 -24.78 5.09
CA LEU A 127 8.64 -24.59 3.79
C LEU A 127 7.98 -23.46 2.98
N LEU A 128 6.65 -23.35 3.03
CA LEU A 128 5.89 -22.28 2.36
C LEU A 128 6.08 -20.90 3.02
N PHE A 129 6.53 -20.87 4.27
CA PHE A 129 6.89 -19.63 4.95
C PHE A 129 8.10 -18.93 4.32
N LEU A 130 9.10 -19.67 3.83
CA LEU A 130 10.31 -19.09 3.25
C LEU A 130 10.04 -18.18 2.03
N PRO A 131 9.32 -18.61 0.98
CA PRO A 131 9.02 -17.74 -0.15
C PRO A 131 8.13 -16.56 0.25
N ALA A 132 7.18 -16.74 1.17
CA ALA A 132 6.35 -15.65 1.68
C ALA A 132 7.20 -14.59 2.41
N LEU A 133 8.13 -15.01 3.26
CA LEU A 133 9.05 -14.13 3.96
C LEU A 133 9.95 -13.36 2.98
N LEU A 134 10.53 -14.05 1.99
CA LEU A 134 11.37 -13.41 0.98
C LEU A 134 10.58 -12.37 0.17
N GLY A 135 9.32 -12.66 -0.19
CA GLY A 135 8.44 -11.70 -0.86
C GLY A 135 8.24 -10.42 -0.05
N GLU A 136 7.92 -10.55 1.24
CA GLU A 136 7.75 -9.40 2.14
C GLU A 136 9.05 -8.61 2.34
N VAL A 137 10.21 -9.29 2.39
CA VAL A 137 11.53 -8.64 2.48
C VAL A 137 11.83 -7.82 1.22
N PHE A 138 11.62 -8.40 0.04
CA PHE A 138 11.86 -7.69 -1.23
C PHE A 138 10.89 -6.51 -1.41
N TRP A 139 9.62 -6.69 -1.03
CA TRP A 139 8.63 -5.62 -1.06
C TRP A 139 9.00 -4.47 -0.12
N SER A 140 9.37 -4.80 1.12
CA SER A 140 9.82 -3.80 2.11
C SER A 140 11.06 -3.05 1.63
N ALA A 141 12.01 -3.76 1.02
CA ALA A 141 13.20 -3.14 0.42
C ALA A 141 12.83 -2.18 -0.73
N ALA A 142 11.89 -2.55 -1.60
CA ALA A 142 11.42 -1.69 -2.69
C ALA A 142 10.76 -0.41 -2.17
N ILE A 143 9.93 -0.51 -1.11
CA ILE A 143 9.31 0.67 -0.47
C ILE A 143 10.37 1.58 0.16
N LEU A 144 11.32 1.02 0.90
CA LEU A 144 12.41 1.79 1.51
C LEU A 144 13.30 2.45 0.45
N ALA A 145 13.53 1.79 -0.68
CA ALA A 145 14.24 2.36 -1.82
C ALA A 145 13.45 3.53 -2.43
N ALA A 146 12.14 3.38 -2.63
CA ALA A 146 11.28 4.46 -3.13
C ALA A 146 11.26 5.68 -2.19
N LEU A 147 11.12 5.46 -0.88
CA LEU A 147 11.19 6.51 0.14
C LEU A 147 12.55 7.23 0.11
N GLY A 148 13.65 6.46 0.04
CA GLY A 148 15.00 7.02 -0.05
C GLY A 148 15.25 7.78 -1.35
N ALA A 149 14.66 7.38 -2.47
CA ALA A 149 14.71 8.11 -3.73
C ALA A 149 14.00 9.46 -3.62
N THR A 150 12.79 9.50 -3.06
CA THR A 150 12.07 10.77 -2.81
C THR A 150 12.87 11.69 -1.89
N LEU A 151 13.45 11.15 -0.82
CA LEU A 151 14.27 11.92 0.11
C LEU A 151 15.56 12.44 -0.54
N SER A 152 16.19 11.64 -1.41
CA SER A 152 17.39 12.03 -2.16
C SER A 152 17.13 13.23 -3.07
N VAL A 153 15.99 13.24 -3.79
CA VAL A 153 15.59 14.35 -4.66
C VAL A 153 15.39 15.64 -3.87
N ILE A 154 14.81 15.56 -2.67
CA ILE A 154 14.45 16.76 -1.89
C ILE A 154 15.63 17.29 -1.07
N LEU A 155 16.43 16.40 -0.48
CA LEU A 155 17.63 16.78 0.26
C LEU A 155 18.81 17.11 -0.66
N GLY A 156 18.81 16.65 -1.91
CA GLY A 156 19.96 16.74 -2.81
C GLY A 156 21.17 15.91 -2.33
N ILE A 157 20.93 14.89 -1.50
CA ILE A 157 21.96 13.98 -0.97
C ILE A 157 21.94 12.68 -1.78
N ALA A 158 23.05 11.96 -1.83
CA ALA A 158 23.12 10.64 -2.45
C ALA A 158 22.01 9.67 -1.97
N ILE A 159 21.61 8.76 -2.85
CA ILE A 159 20.48 7.84 -2.58
C ILE A 159 20.77 6.88 -1.42
N THR A 160 22.01 6.38 -1.31
CA THR A 160 22.43 5.42 -0.27
C THR A 160 22.17 5.91 1.15
N PRO A 161 22.69 7.07 1.60
CA PRO A 161 22.39 7.57 2.94
C PRO A 161 20.91 7.92 3.14
N SER A 162 20.21 8.35 2.09
CA SER A 162 18.77 8.68 2.15
C SER A 162 17.91 7.45 2.45
N VAL A 163 18.23 6.31 1.83
CA VAL A 163 17.58 5.02 2.10
C VAL A 163 17.87 4.56 3.53
N VAL A 164 19.13 4.65 3.98
CA VAL A 164 19.53 4.21 5.33
C VAL A 164 18.82 5.02 6.42
N ILE A 165 18.75 6.34 6.29
CA ILE A 165 18.05 7.21 7.24
C ILE A 165 16.55 6.87 7.30
N SER A 166 15.92 6.69 6.14
CA SER A 166 14.50 6.32 6.05
C SER A 166 14.22 4.97 6.71
N ALA A 167 15.10 3.99 6.49
CA ALA A 167 14.98 2.66 7.08
C ALA A 167 15.14 2.68 8.61
N LEU A 168 16.10 3.44 9.14
CA LEU A 168 16.32 3.55 10.58
C LEU A 168 15.11 4.18 11.29
N ILE A 169 14.53 5.23 10.72
CA ILE A 169 13.30 5.85 11.24
C ILE A 169 12.14 4.85 11.21
N ALA A 170 11.98 4.13 10.09
CA ALA A 170 10.94 3.12 9.92
C ALA A 170 11.02 1.99 10.95
N ILE A 171 12.22 1.45 11.18
CA ILE A 171 12.47 0.42 12.18
C ILE A 171 12.17 0.94 13.58
N PHE A 172 12.60 2.18 13.90
CA PHE A 172 12.43 2.74 15.24
C PHE A 172 10.95 2.91 15.62
N TYR A 173 10.12 3.51 14.77
CA TYR A 173 8.69 3.69 15.11
C TYR A 173 7.92 2.36 15.10
N THR A 174 8.30 1.41 14.23
CA THR A 174 7.65 0.10 14.14
C THR A 174 7.94 -0.73 15.39
N PHE A 175 9.20 -0.76 15.84
CA PHE A 175 9.61 -1.51 17.04
C PHE A 175 8.96 -0.94 18.32
N THR A 176 8.75 0.37 18.39
CA THR A 176 8.24 1.03 19.60
C THR A 176 6.71 0.93 19.73
N GLY A 177 5.98 0.66 18.63
CA GLY A 177 4.53 0.87 18.59
C GLY A 177 3.64 -0.30 18.15
N GLY A 178 4.20 -1.37 17.56
CA GLY A 178 3.43 -2.55 17.13
C GLY A 178 2.38 -2.26 16.05
N LEU A 179 1.45 -3.20 15.80
CA LEU A 179 0.44 -3.08 14.73
C LEU A 179 -0.46 -1.85 14.89
N TYR A 180 -0.74 -1.41 16.12
CA TYR A 180 -1.51 -0.20 16.37
C TYR A 180 -0.79 1.07 15.87
N ALA A 181 0.50 1.23 16.15
CA ALA A 181 1.23 2.38 15.65
C ALA A 181 1.27 2.39 14.13
N VAL A 182 1.54 1.24 13.51
CA VAL A 182 1.53 1.09 12.04
C VAL A 182 0.16 1.47 11.48
N ALA A 183 -0.92 0.93 12.06
CA ALA A 183 -2.28 1.22 11.61
C ALA A 183 -2.61 2.73 11.69
N TYR A 184 -2.30 3.40 12.79
CA TYR A 184 -2.58 4.82 12.93
C TYR A 184 -1.69 5.68 12.01
N THR A 185 -0.41 5.31 11.85
CA THR A 185 0.48 6.03 10.91
C THR A 185 0.03 5.85 9.47
N ASP A 186 -0.45 4.67 9.09
CA ASP A 186 -0.97 4.38 7.74
C ASP A 186 -2.19 5.26 7.41
N VAL A 187 -3.12 5.47 8.35
CA VAL A 187 -4.28 6.35 8.14
C VAL A 187 -3.84 7.79 7.88
N VAL A 188 -2.91 8.29 8.70
CA VAL A 188 -2.37 9.65 8.54
C VAL A 188 -1.61 9.79 7.22
N GLN A 189 -0.78 8.81 6.88
CA GLN A 189 -0.02 8.77 5.63
C GLN A 189 -0.96 8.77 4.42
N LEU A 190 -1.99 7.92 4.42
CA LEU A 190 -2.97 7.86 3.35
C LEU A 190 -3.72 9.19 3.18
N PHE A 191 -4.07 9.84 4.28
CA PHE A 191 -4.74 11.15 4.25
C PHE A 191 -3.84 12.25 3.68
N CYS A 192 -2.57 12.29 4.11
CA CYS A 192 -1.57 13.21 3.56
C CYS A 192 -1.32 12.98 2.06
N ILE A 193 -1.22 11.71 1.65
CA ILE A 193 -1.09 11.33 0.24
C ILE A 193 -2.30 11.79 -0.56
N PHE A 194 -3.52 11.54 -0.06
CA PHE A 194 -4.75 11.94 -0.73
C PHE A 194 -4.80 13.46 -0.94
N ILE A 195 -4.63 14.25 0.12
CA ILE A 195 -4.64 15.71 0.01
C ILE A 195 -3.51 16.20 -0.90
N GLY A 196 -2.29 15.68 -0.72
CA GLY A 196 -1.12 16.07 -1.50
C GLY A 196 -1.35 15.85 -3.00
N LEU A 197 -1.87 14.69 -3.37
CA LEU A 197 -2.20 14.37 -4.75
C LEU A 197 -3.29 15.28 -5.33
N TRP A 198 -4.38 15.51 -4.60
CA TRP A 198 -5.47 16.38 -5.05
C TRP A 198 -5.10 17.86 -5.11
N VAL A 199 -4.09 18.32 -4.37
CA VAL A 199 -3.51 19.66 -4.50
C VAL A 199 -2.54 19.73 -5.68
N CYS A 200 -1.77 18.69 -5.92
CA CYS A 200 -0.84 18.61 -7.05
C CYS A 200 -1.55 18.58 -8.41
N VAL A 201 -2.72 17.93 -8.52
CA VAL A 201 -3.49 17.87 -9.78
C VAL A 201 -3.82 19.28 -10.33
N PRO A 202 -4.54 20.17 -9.62
CA PRO A 202 -4.85 21.50 -10.12
C PRO A 202 -3.59 22.36 -10.30
N ALA A 203 -2.57 22.20 -9.46
CA ALA A 203 -1.29 22.90 -9.66
C ALA A 203 -0.60 22.47 -10.97
N ALA A 204 -0.65 21.18 -11.32
CA ALA A 204 -0.14 20.67 -12.58
C ALA A 204 -0.99 21.14 -13.78
N LEU A 205 -2.32 21.18 -13.63
CA LEU A 205 -3.27 21.68 -14.64
C LEU A 205 -3.17 23.19 -14.90
N LEU A 206 -2.78 23.97 -13.88
CA LEU A 206 -2.62 25.43 -13.97
C LEU A 206 -1.23 25.83 -14.50
N SER A 207 -0.29 24.89 -14.61
CA SER A 207 1.00 25.17 -15.22
C SER A 207 0.84 25.39 -16.72
N GLU A 208 1.47 26.42 -17.29
CA GLU A 208 1.39 26.78 -18.72
C GLU A 208 1.82 25.65 -19.68
N ALA A 209 2.41 24.59 -19.14
CA ALA A 209 2.90 23.42 -19.86
C ALA A 209 1.82 22.36 -20.13
N SER A 210 0.65 22.39 -19.46
CA SER A 210 -0.28 21.26 -19.42
C SER A 210 -1.07 21.01 -20.71
N GLY A 211 -1.11 21.98 -21.63
CA GLY A 211 -1.97 21.92 -22.82
C GLY A 211 -3.45 21.65 -22.48
N ASP A 212 -4.28 21.53 -23.51
CA ASP A 212 -5.71 21.22 -23.35
C ASP A 212 -5.88 19.70 -23.36
N ILE A 213 -5.94 19.07 -22.18
CA ILE A 213 -5.88 17.61 -22.00
C ILE A 213 -7.03 16.90 -22.73
N SER A 214 -8.17 17.58 -22.89
CA SER A 214 -9.32 17.10 -23.66
C SER A 214 -9.09 16.96 -25.16
N ARG A 215 -8.06 17.59 -25.74
CA ARG A 215 -7.79 17.50 -27.19
C ARG A 215 -7.08 16.22 -27.61
N ASN A 216 -6.34 15.58 -26.70
CA ASN A 216 -5.53 14.38 -26.98
C ASN A 216 -6.10 13.08 -26.37
N ALA A 217 -7.42 13.07 -26.08
CA ALA A 217 -8.40 12.08 -26.53
C ALA A 217 -7.95 10.61 -26.74
N GLU A 218 -7.10 10.41 -27.73
CA GLU A 218 -6.76 9.10 -28.26
C GLU A 218 -5.34 8.68 -27.86
N ASP A 219 -4.44 9.64 -27.58
CA ASP A 219 -3.02 9.38 -27.27
C ASP A 219 -2.78 8.94 -25.81
N TRP A 220 -3.59 9.44 -24.88
CA TRP A 220 -3.56 9.05 -23.46
C TRP A 220 -4.21 7.70 -23.15
N VAL A 221 -5.09 7.16 -24.00
CA VAL A 221 -5.65 5.80 -23.82
C VAL A 221 -4.59 4.75 -24.16
N GLY A 222 -3.77 5.04 -25.17
CA GLY A 222 -2.75 4.14 -25.71
C GLY A 222 -3.34 3.06 -26.62
N SER A 223 -2.48 2.29 -27.28
CA SER A 223 -2.86 1.07 -27.99
C SER A 223 -2.01 -0.09 -27.51
N ILE A 224 -2.64 -1.22 -27.20
CA ILE A 224 -1.90 -2.48 -27.10
C ILE A 224 -1.53 -2.86 -28.55
N GLY A 225 -0.24 -2.99 -28.85
CA GLY A 225 0.21 -3.24 -30.20
C GLY A 225 0.00 -4.70 -30.63
N GLY A 226 1.08 -5.40 -30.98
CA GLY A 226 1.01 -6.74 -31.59
C GLY A 226 0.52 -7.83 -30.63
N PHE A 227 0.23 -9.03 -31.17
CA PHE A 227 -0.22 -10.20 -30.41
C PHE A 227 0.66 -10.50 -29.17
N ARG A 228 2.00 -10.35 -29.30
CA ARG A 228 2.95 -10.57 -28.19
C ARG A 228 2.74 -9.59 -27.03
N GLU A 229 2.49 -8.33 -27.33
CA GLU A 229 2.27 -7.28 -26.32
C GLU A 229 0.93 -7.49 -25.63
N THR A 230 -0.11 -7.92 -26.36
CA THR A 230 -1.39 -8.31 -25.77
C THR A 230 -1.27 -9.50 -24.83
N VAL A 231 -0.47 -10.51 -25.19
CA VAL A 231 -0.23 -11.66 -24.31
C VAL A 231 0.52 -11.24 -23.05
N LEU A 232 1.58 -10.42 -23.18
CA LEU A 232 2.29 -9.88 -22.01
C LEU A 232 1.39 -9.00 -21.14
N TRP A 233 0.53 -8.21 -21.76
CA TRP A 233 -0.45 -7.37 -21.06
C TRP A 233 -1.38 -8.23 -20.20
N TRP A 234 -1.91 -9.32 -20.74
CA TRP A 234 -2.74 -10.26 -19.99
C TRP A 234 -1.94 -11.02 -18.93
N ASP A 235 -0.71 -11.43 -19.23
CA ASP A 235 0.16 -12.12 -18.27
C ASP A 235 0.42 -11.25 -17.03
N TYR A 236 0.77 -9.97 -17.22
CA TYR A 236 0.94 -9.02 -16.11
C TYR A 236 -0.36 -8.76 -15.35
N MET A 237 -1.50 -8.64 -16.04
CA MET A 237 -2.80 -8.50 -15.38
C MET A 237 -3.13 -9.71 -14.50
N LEU A 238 -2.95 -10.92 -15.02
CA LEU A 238 -3.19 -12.15 -14.26
C LEU A 238 -2.21 -12.27 -13.09
N LEU A 239 -0.95 -11.89 -13.28
CA LEU A 239 0.05 -11.84 -12.22
C LEU A 239 -0.37 -10.88 -11.11
N LEU A 240 -0.88 -9.68 -11.44
CA LEU A 240 -1.35 -8.71 -10.45
C LEU A 240 -2.62 -9.20 -9.72
N ILE A 241 -3.55 -9.82 -10.44
CA ILE A 241 -4.80 -10.34 -9.88
C ILE A 241 -4.51 -11.53 -8.94
N PHE A 242 -3.81 -12.55 -9.43
CA PHE A 242 -3.56 -13.77 -8.65
C PHE A 242 -2.43 -13.62 -7.65
N GLY A 243 -1.40 -12.83 -7.96
CA GLY A 243 -0.29 -12.56 -7.05
C GLY A 243 -0.67 -11.66 -5.87
N GLY A 244 -1.69 -10.80 -6.04
CA GLY A 244 -2.19 -9.95 -4.96
C GLY A 244 -3.05 -10.67 -3.91
N ILE A 245 -3.59 -11.86 -4.24
CA ILE A 245 -4.44 -12.64 -3.32
C ILE A 245 -3.63 -13.26 -2.17
N PRO A 246 -2.54 -14.03 -2.41
CA PRO A 246 -1.74 -14.65 -1.36
C PRO A 246 -0.76 -13.67 -0.71
N TRP A 247 -1.23 -12.49 -0.32
CA TRP A 247 -0.40 -11.49 0.36
C TRP A 247 -0.62 -11.55 1.87
N GLN A 248 0.46 -11.71 2.65
CA GLN A 248 0.36 -11.91 4.10
C GLN A 248 -0.22 -10.66 4.80
N VAL A 249 0.26 -9.45 4.46
CA VAL A 249 -0.28 -8.18 4.98
C VAL A 249 -1.78 -8.00 4.69
N TYR A 250 -2.27 -8.47 3.53
CA TYR A 250 -3.70 -8.48 3.23
C TYR A 250 -4.47 -9.38 4.20
N PHE A 251 -4.03 -10.63 4.36
CA PHE A 251 -4.70 -11.57 5.25
C PHE A 251 -4.62 -11.17 6.72
N GLN A 252 -3.51 -10.58 7.18
CA GLN A 252 -3.38 -10.05 8.54
C GLN A 252 -4.50 -9.05 8.89
N ARG A 253 -4.88 -8.20 7.94
CA ARG A 253 -5.93 -7.18 8.14
C ARG A 253 -7.33 -7.73 8.01
N VAL A 254 -7.53 -8.67 7.09
CA VAL A 254 -8.80 -9.39 6.95
C VAL A 254 -9.09 -10.20 8.23
N LEU A 255 -8.07 -10.83 8.81
CA LEU A 255 -8.18 -11.68 10.00
C LEU A 255 -8.29 -10.88 11.31
N SER A 256 -7.77 -9.64 11.35
CA SER A 256 -7.95 -8.75 12.50
C SER A 256 -9.39 -8.21 12.63
N SER A 257 -10.22 -8.33 11.59
CA SER A 257 -11.65 -7.99 11.65
C SER A 257 -12.41 -8.87 12.67
N ARG A 258 -13.40 -8.27 13.35
CA ARG A 258 -14.27 -8.99 14.31
C ARG A 258 -15.19 -9.99 13.64
N THR A 259 -15.68 -9.69 12.45
CA THR A 259 -16.71 -10.48 11.75
C THR A 259 -16.29 -10.81 10.33
N ALA A 260 -16.77 -11.95 9.82
CA ALA A 260 -16.52 -12.36 8.43
C ALA A 260 -17.15 -11.37 7.42
N SER A 261 -18.32 -10.81 7.74
CA SER A 261 -18.94 -9.73 6.94
C SER A 261 -18.08 -8.46 6.94
N GLY A 262 -17.55 -8.06 8.10
CA GLY A 262 -16.62 -6.93 8.20
C GLY A 262 -15.34 -7.16 7.39
N ALA A 263 -14.83 -8.39 7.37
CA ALA A 263 -13.65 -8.78 6.61
C ALA A 263 -13.88 -8.68 5.08
N LYS A 264 -15.06 -9.05 4.58
CA LYS A 264 -15.45 -8.81 3.18
C LYS A 264 -15.55 -7.33 2.87
N MET A 265 -16.29 -6.58 3.71
CA MET A 265 -16.51 -5.15 3.50
C MET A 265 -15.17 -4.39 3.46
N LEU A 266 -14.23 -4.78 4.32
CA LEU A 266 -12.85 -4.28 4.32
C LEU A 266 -12.22 -4.37 2.93
N SER A 267 -12.23 -5.57 2.32
CA SER A 267 -11.64 -5.81 1.00
C SER A 267 -12.36 -5.04 -0.12
N PHE A 268 -13.70 -4.97 -0.08
CA PHE A 268 -14.47 -4.22 -1.08
C PHE A 268 -14.24 -2.72 -1.02
N VAL A 269 -14.28 -2.14 0.18
CA VAL A 269 -14.04 -0.69 0.34
C VAL A 269 -12.58 -0.37 0.04
N ALA A 270 -11.65 -1.25 0.40
CA ALA A 270 -10.25 -1.08 0.04
C ALA A 270 -10.03 -1.10 -1.48
N ALA A 271 -10.69 -2.00 -2.21
CA ALA A 271 -10.65 -2.06 -3.67
C ALA A 271 -11.15 -0.75 -4.30
N LEU A 272 -12.29 -0.23 -3.82
CA LEU A 272 -12.80 1.07 -4.26
C LEU A 272 -11.82 2.20 -3.93
N GLY A 273 -11.24 2.18 -2.73
CA GLY A 273 -10.24 3.14 -2.28
C GLY A 273 -9.01 3.16 -3.18
N CYS A 274 -8.50 2.00 -3.59
CA CYS A 274 -7.37 1.88 -4.51
C CYS A 274 -7.67 2.52 -5.88
N LEU A 275 -8.87 2.32 -6.42
CA LEU A 275 -9.30 2.95 -7.68
C LEU A 275 -9.39 4.47 -7.55
N ILE A 276 -10.04 4.97 -6.49
CA ILE A 276 -10.19 6.41 -6.26
C ILE A 276 -8.83 7.09 -6.09
N MET A 277 -7.92 6.44 -5.35
CA MET A 277 -6.56 6.95 -5.14
C MET A 277 -5.68 6.88 -6.38
N ALA A 278 -6.04 6.08 -7.38
CA ALA A 278 -5.34 6.02 -8.66
C ALA A 278 -5.75 7.14 -9.63
N ILE A 279 -6.87 7.81 -9.40
CA ILE A 279 -7.34 8.90 -10.29
C ILE A 279 -6.31 10.05 -10.34
N PRO A 280 -5.84 10.63 -9.21
CA PRO A 280 -4.90 11.74 -9.29
C PRO A 280 -3.55 11.39 -9.94
N PRO A 281 -2.89 10.25 -9.62
CA PRO A 281 -1.66 9.83 -10.30
C PRO A 281 -1.84 9.63 -11.81
N VAL A 282 -2.99 9.09 -12.24
CA VAL A 282 -3.33 8.98 -13.66
C VAL A 282 -3.45 10.37 -14.28
N LEU A 283 -4.15 11.31 -13.65
CA LEU A 283 -4.23 12.68 -14.18
C LEU A 283 -2.85 13.34 -14.30
N ILE A 284 -1.99 13.17 -13.30
CA ILE A 284 -0.61 13.71 -13.30
C ILE A 284 0.22 13.10 -14.44
N GLY A 285 0.16 11.78 -14.64
CA GLY A 285 0.86 11.14 -15.76
C GLY A 285 0.36 11.59 -17.13
N ALA A 286 -0.95 11.89 -17.27
CA ALA A 286 -1.54 12.36 -18.52
C ALA A 286 -1.05 13.76 -18.86
N ILE A 287 -0.99 14.64 -17.86
CA ILE A 287 -0.43 15.99 -17.99
C ILE A 287 1.04 15.92 -18.38
N ALA A 288 1.83 15.06 -17.71
CA ALA A 288 3.25 14.89 -18.01
C ALA A 288 3.49 14.45 -19.45
N ARG A 289 2.68 13.51 -19.96
CA ARG A 289 2.77 13.01 -21.36
C ARG A 289 2.41 14.07 -22.40
N ASN A 290 1.46 14.96 -22.11
CA ASN A 290 1.10 16.06 -23.02
C ASN A 290 2.15 17.17 -23.06
N THR A 291 3.05 17.23 -22.07
CA THR A 291 4.08 18.27 -21.95
C THR A 291 5.37 17.93 -22.72
N SER A 292 5.58 16.65 -23.05
CA SER A 292 6.77 16.10 -23.71
C SER A 292 6.57 15.87 -25.20
#